data_AF-A0AAX6PXW1-F1
#
_entry.id   AF-A0AAX6PXW1-F1
#
_cell.length_a   1.000
_cell.length_b   1.000
_cell.length_c   1.000
_cell.angle_alpha   90.00
_cell.angle_beta   90.00
_cell.angle_gamma   90.00
#
_symmetry.space_group_name_H-M   'P 1'
#
loop_
_entity.id
_entity.type
_entity.pdbx_description
1 polymer ?
#
loop_
_entity_poly.entity_id
_entity_poly.type
_entity_poly.pdbx_seq_one_letter_code
_entity_poly.pdbx_strand_id
1 'polypeptide(L)' 'MSANGAVWRRVRSRFRAFPERLAACEAEAGAYGRCVQASTAPGGRLSKDLCAREFEALRSCFVAAAKKSLKGGS' A
#
# COMPACT_ATOMS: atom_id res chain seq x y z
N MET A 1 -15.79 4.67 27.38
CA MET A 1 -15.38 4.70 25.95
C MET A 1 -16.01 3.50 25.24
N SER A 2 -16.77 3.71 24.17
CA SER A 2 -17.38 2.59 23.42
C SER A 2 -16.29 1.77 22.70
N ALA A 3 -16.43 0.45 22.68
CA ALA A 3 -15.56 -0.47 21.95
C ALA A 3 -15.41 -0.06 20.46
N ASN A 4 -16.50 0.42 19.85
CA ASN A 4 -16.51 0.95 18.50
C ASN A 4 -15.57 2.16 18.35
N GLY A 5 -15.52 3.05 19.34
CA GLY A 5 -14.63 4.21 19.34
C GLY A 5 -13.14 3.83 19.33
N ALA A 6 -12.76 2.76 20.02
CA ALA A 6 -11.39 2.25 20.02
C ALA A 6 -11.00 1.64 18.66
N VAL A 7 -11.91 0.90 18.03
CA VAL A 7 -11.71 0.33 16.68
C VAL A 7 -11.50 1.45 15.65
N TRP A 8 -12.40 2.44 15.60
CA TRP A 8 -12.31 3.56 14.66
C TRP A 8 -11.08 4.44 14.88
N ARG A 9 -10.58 4.55 16.11
CA ARG A 9 -9.31 5.24 16.40
C ARG A 9 -8.13 4.47 15.80
N ARG A 10 -8.08 3.15 15.98
CA ARG A 10 -7.01 2.30 15.43
C ARG A 10 -7.00 2.30 13.90
N VAL A 11 -8.17 2.21 13.28
CA VAL A 11 -8.33 2.29 11.81
C VAL A 11 -7.80 3.63 11.29
N ARG A 12 -8.22 4.75 11.87
CA ARG A 12 -7.74 6.09 11.46
C ARG A 12 -6.23 6.27 11.64
N SER A 13 -5.66 5.75 12.73
CA SER A 13 -4.20 5.77 12.93
C SER A 13 -3.46 5.01 11.81
N ARG A 14 -3.96 3.85 11.39
CA ARG A 14 -3.38 3.08 10.27
C ARG A 14 -3.45 3.82 8.94
N PHE A 15 -4.56 4.50 8.66
CA PHE A 15 -4.70 5.32 7.46
C PHE A 15 -3.75 6.52 7.48
N ARG A 16 -3.54 7.17 8.63
CA ARG A 16 -2.59 8.28 8.76
C ARG A 16 -1.13 7.85 8.52
N ALA A 17 -0.76 6.65 8.92
CA ALA A 17 0.58 6.10 8.67
C ALA A 17 0.76 5.53 7.25
N PHE A 18 -0.28 5.53 6.41
CA PHE A 18 -0.21 4.96 5.07
C PHE A 18 0.79 5.68 4.15
N PRO A 19 0.81 7.03 4.05
CA PRO A 19 1.74 7.73 3.16
C PRO A 19 3.21 7.46 3.49
N GLU A 20 3.57 7.43 4.78
CA GLU A 20 4.93 7.11 5.23
C GLU A 20 5.34 5.69 4.84
N ARG A 21 4.41 4.73 4.98
CA ARG A 21 4.66 3.32 4.58
C ARG A 21 4.74 3.15 3.07
N LEU A 22 3.97 3.94 2.31
CA LEU A 22 4.06 3.98 0.86
C LEU A 22 5.41 4.53 0.40
N ALA A 23 5.87 5.62 1.03
CA ALA A 23 7.16 6.24 0.74
C ALA A 23 8.33 5.27 1.00
N ALA A 24 8.25 4.44 2.05
CA ALA A 24 9.24 3.40 2.30
C ALA A 24 9.30 2.28 1.24
N CYS A 25 8.31 2.22 0.34
CA CYS A 25 8.17 1.24 -0.74
C CYS A 25 8.09 1.93 -2.11
N GLU A 26 8.74 3.08 -2.26
CA GLU A 26 8.64 3.94 -3.46
C GLU A 26 9.02 3.21 -4.76
N ALA A 27 10.02 2.32 -4.70
CA ALA A 27 10.52 1.60 -5.87
C ALA A 27 9.46 0.63 -6.41
N GLU A 28 8.87 -0.17 -5.52
CA GLU A 28 7.79 -1.10 -5.83
C GLU A 28 6.51 -0.35 -6.23
N ALA A 29 6.20 0.76 -5.56
CA ALA A 29 5.05 1.59 -5.87
C ALA A 29 5.17 2.21 -7.28
N GLY A 30 6.36 2.72 -7.62
CA GLY A 30 6.66 3.24 -8.94
C GLY A 30 6.60 2.17 -10.02
N ALA A 31 7.08 0.95 -9.76
CA ALA A 31 6.98 -0.16 -10.69
C ALA A 31 5.52 -0.54 -10.98
N TYR A 32 4.70 -0.68 -9.94
CA TYR A 32 3.27 -0.97 -10.07
C TYR A 32 2.53 0.15 -10.82
N GLY A 33 2.78 1.41 -10.44
CA GLY A 33 2.19 2.57 -11.12
C GLY A 33 2.53 2.63 -12.61
N ARG A 34 3.79 2.37 -12.98
CA ARG A 34 4.21 2.31 -14.39
C ARG A 34 3.50 1.21 -15.17
N CYS A 35 3.34 0.01 -14.59
CA CYS A 35 2.61 -1.08 -15.23
C CYS A 35 1.14 -0.69 -15.47
N VAL A 36 0.47 -0.13 -14.46
CA VAL A 36 -0.93 0.31 -14.57
C VAL A 36 -1.06 1.40 -15.63
N GLN A 37 -0.20 2.41 -15.58
CA GLN A 37 -0.23 3.53 -16.51
C GLN A 37 -0.04 3.08 -17.96
N ALA A 38 0.92 2.18 -18.22
CA ALA A 38 1.14 1.59 -19.55
C ALA A 38 -0.10 0.81 -20.03
N SER A 39 -0.78 0.12 -19.12
CA SER A 39 -1.97 -0.69 -19.42
C SER A 39 -3.24 0.14 -19.65
N THR A 40 -3.24 1.39 -19.18
CA THR A 40 -4.32 2.36 -19.39
C THR A 40 -3.98 3.42 -20.45
N ALA A 41 -2.86 3.26 -21.18
CA ALA A 41 -2.53 4.10 -22.32
C ALA A 41 -3.64 4.02 -23.40
N PRO A 42 -3.73 4.97 -24.35
CA PRO A 42 -4.75 4.92 -25.40
C PRO A 42 -4.78 3.57 -26.14
N GLY A 43 -5.95 2.93 -26.18
CA GLY A 43 -6.12 1.57 -26.74
C GLY A 43 -5.76 0.43 -25.79
N GLY A 44 -5.18 0.73 -24.62
CA GLY A 44 -4.91 -0.20 -23.55
C GLY A 44 -6.16 -0.60 -22.78
N ARG A 45 -6.12 -1.79 -22.18
CA ARG A 45 -7.16 -2.29 -21.28
C ARG A 45 -6.50 -2.93 -20.08
N LEU A 46 -6.68 -2.32 -18.92
CA LEU A 46 -6.33 -2.95 -17.66
C LEU A 46 -7.30 -4.11 -17.39
N SER A 47 -6.77 -5.32 -17.27
CA SER A 47 -7.50 -6.51 -16.81
C SER A 47 -7.02 -6.94 -15.44
N LYS A 48 -7.81 -7.80 -14.77
CA LYS A 48 -7.42 -8.35 -13.47
C LYS A 48 -6.09 -9.07 -13.60
N ASP A 49 -5.23 -8.90 -12.60
CA ASP A 49 -3.93 -9.57 -12.46
C ASP A 49 -2.86 -9.21 -13.51
N LEU A 50 -3.12 -8.26 -14.42
CA LEU A 50 -2.15 -7.84 -15.44
C LEU A 50 -0.85 -7.30 -14.80
N CYS A 51 -0.96 -6.51 -13.72
CA CYS A 51 0.16 -6.00 -12.94
C CYS A 51 0.35 -6.74 -11.61
N ALA A 52 -0.05 -8.03 -11.54
CA ALA A 52 -0.05 -8.80 -10.29
C ALA A 52 1.36 -8.94 -9.68
N ARG A 53 2.39 -9.08 -10.52
CA ARG A 53 3.77 -9.23 -10.07
C ARG A 53 4.24 -7.98 -9.32
N GLU A 54 4.05 -6.81 -9.91
CA GLU A 54 4.42 -5.52 -9.33
C GLU A 54 3.57 -5.24 -8.08
N PHE A 55 2.29 -5.60 -8.11
CA PHE A 55 1.39 -5.48 -6.97
C PHE A 55 1.83 -6.35 -5.79
N GLU A 56 2.19 -7.61 -6.01
CA GLU A 56 2.64 -8.51 -4.93
C GLU A 56 3.98 -8.06 -4.33
N ALA A 57 4.88 -7.50 -5.14
CA ALA A 57 6.10 -6.88 -4.64
C ALA A 57 5.79 -5.68 -3.73
N LEU A 58 4.92 -4.77 -4.19
CA LEU A 58 4.47 -3.60 -3.42
C LEU A 58 3.79 -4.02 -2.11
N ARG A 59 2.88 -4.99 -2.18
CA ARG A 59 2.16 -5.54 -1.03
C ARG A 59 3.12 -6.14 0.00
N SER A 60 4.11 -6.91 -0.47
CA SER A 60 5.12 -7.53 0.39
C SER A 60 5.95 -6.48 1.12
N CYS A 61 6.38 -5.42 0.42
CA CYS A 61 7.07 -4.29 1.04
C CYS A 61 6.19 -3.59 2.08
N PHE A 62 4.92 -3.32 1.76
CA PHE A 62 3.97 -2.69 2.70
C PHE A 62 3.78 -3.48 3.99
N VAL A 63 3.65 -4.80 3.89
CA VAL A 63 3.53 -5.69 5.05
C VAL A 63 4.80 -5.63 5.90
N ALA A 64 5.97 -5.59 5.27
CA ALA A 64 7.25 -5.45 5.98
C ALA A 64 7.37 -4.08 6.67
N ALA A 65 7.06 -2.98 5.97
CA ALA A 65 7.07 -1.62 6.50
C ALA A 65 6.09 -1.46 7.67
N ALA A 66 4.89 -2.02 7.55
CA ALA A 66 3.88 -2.00 8.61
C ALA A 66 4.33 -2.77 9.86
N LYS A 67 5.06 -3.88 9.72
CA LYS A 67 5.65 -4.63 10.84
C LYS A 67 6.76 -3.85 11.53
N LYS A 68 7.61 -3.14 10.77
CA LYS A 68 8.68 -2.28 11.32
C LYS A 68 8.11 -1.15 12.18
N SER A 69 7.02 -0.50 11.75
CA SER A 69 6.37 0.56 12.56
C SER A 69 5.81 0.08 13.91
N LEU A 70 5.52 -1.22 14.06
CA LEU A 70 5.04 -1.78 15.33
C LEU A 70 6.18 -2.10 16.30
N LYS A 71 7.41 -2.25 15.81
CA LYS A 71 8.62 -2.54 16.61
C LYS A 71 9.37 -1.28 17.06
N GLY A 72 9.14 -0.14 16.41
CA GLY A 72 9.78 1.15 16.72
C GLY A 72 8.92 2.13 17.52
N GLY A 73 7.77 1.70 18.05
CA GLY A 73 6.97 2.51 18.97
C GLY A 73 7.46 2.33 20.40
N SER A 74 8.55 3.02 20.76
CA SER A 74 8.92 3.35 22.14
C SER A 74 8.57 4.82 22.41
#